data_AF-A0A1V5P7W5-F1
#
_entry.id   AF-A0A1V5P7W5-F1
#
_cell.length_a   1.000
_cell.length_b   1.000
_cell.length_c   1.000
_cell.angle_alpha   90.00
_cell.angle_beta   90.00
_cell.angle_gamma   90.00
#
_symmetry.space_group_name_H-M   'P 1'
#
loop_
_entity.id
_entity.type
_entity.pdbx_description
1 polymer ?
#
loop_
_entity_poly.entity_id
_entity_poly.type
_entity_poly.pdbx_seq_one_letter_code
_entity_poly.pdbx_strand_id
1 'polypeptide(L)'
;MPVITGSAKYPEDALETVKAKAAKVVEIDAIGLAEKSGTSRAANVVMLGVLAHSLPFSHEDWMKAIELNVKPKFIEVNKTAFEKGYAFKA
;
A
#
# COMPACT_ATOMS: atom_id res chain seq x y z
N MET A 1 -8.20 18.38 -3.63
CA MET A 1 -8.37 17.41 -2.52
C MET A 1 -8.88 18.17 -1.31
N PRO A 2 -10.20 18.27 -1.10
CA PRO A 2 -10.81 19.18 -0.13
C PRO A 2 -10.37 18.92 1.31
N VAL A 3 -10.04 17.66 1.68
CA VAL A 3 -9.48 17.33 2.99
C VAL A 3 -8.06 17.89 3.17
N ILE A 4 -7.20 17.68 2.17
CA ILE A 4 -5.80 18.15 2.21
C ILE A 4 -5.72 19.68 2.18
N THR A 5 -6.65 20.35 1.48
CA THR A 5 -6.73 21.81 1.44
C THR A 5 -7.48 22.41 2.63
N GLY A 6 -7.89 21.60 3.62
CA GLY A 6 -8.62 22.03 4.82
C GLY A 6 -10.06 22.49 4.56
N SER A 7 -10.56 22.33 3.35
CA SER A 7 -11.92 22.70 2.92
C SER A 7 -12.98 21.69 3.35
N ALA A 8 -12.57 20.51 3.85
CA ALA A 8 -13.43 19.49 4.43
C ALA A 8 -12.67 18.72 5.53
N LYS A 9 -13.38 18.15 6.50
CA LYS A 9 -12.80 17.22 7.49
C LYS A 9 -12.90 15.79 6.98
N TYR A 10 -11.91 14.97 7.31
CA TYR A 10 -12.02 13.53 7.11
C TYR A 10 -13.04 12.97 8.12
N PRO A 11 -13.94 12.04 7.72
CA PRO A 11 -14.91 11.47 8.64
C PRO A 11 -14.22 10.77 9.80
N GLU A 12 -14.73 10.97 11.02
CA GLU A 12 -14.18 10.31 12.22
C GLU A 12 -14.51 8.80 12.24
N ASP A 13 -15.57 8.39 11.55
CA ASP A 13 -16.12 7.03 11.47
C ASP A 13 -15.79 6.33 10.14
N ALA A 14 -14.77 6.80 9.43
CA ALA A 14 -14.44 6.31 8.09
C ALA A 14 -14.16 4.80 8.09
N LEU A 15 -13.41 4.31 9.09
CA LEU A 15 -13.02 2.92 9.18
C LEU A 15 -14.21 2.02 9.53
N GLU A 16 -15.04 2.46 10.48
CA GLU A 16 -16.29 1.81 10.89
C GLU A 16 -17.24 1.68 9.69
N THR A 17 -17.38 2.76 8.90
CA THR A 17 -18.18 2.77 7.69
C THR A 17 -17.69 1.76 6.65
N VAL A 18 -16.36 1.65 6.48
CA VAL A 18 -15.76 0.67 5.56
C VAL A 18 -15.99 -0.75 6.07
N LYS A 19 -15.76 -1.02 7.37
CA LYS A 19 -16.01 -2.32 8.00
C LYS A 19 -17.47 -2.77 7.91
N ALA A 20 -18.41 -1.84 8.01
CA ALA A 20 -19.83 -2.14 7.93
C ALA A 20 -20.30 -2.54 6.50
N LYS A 21 -19.55 -2.15 5.46
CA LYS A 21 -19.98 -2.31 4.05
C LYS A 21 -19.09 -3.24 3.23
N ALA A 22 -17.82 -3.38 3.59
CA ALA A 22 -16.87 -4.20 2.85
C ALA A 22 -16.92 -5.66 3.29
N ALA A 23 -16.81 -6.59 2.33
CA ALA A 23 -16.75 -8.02 2.63
C ALA A 23 -15.48 -8.42 3.39
N LYS A 24 -14.39 -7.69 3.19
CA LYS A 24 -13.11 -7.88 3.87
C LYS A 24 -12.41 -6.53 4.04
N VAL A 25 -11.90 -6.27 5.24
CA VAL A 25 -11.09 -5.09 5.55
C VAL A 25 -9.74 -5.57 6.06
N VAL A 26 -8.67 -4.97 5.56
CA VAL A 26 -7.30 -5.17 6.06
C VAL A 26 -6.80 -3.82 6.54
N GLU A 27 -6.51 -3.74 7.84
CA GLU A 27 -5.89 -2.56 8.44
C GLU A 27 -4.39 -2.74 8.49
N ILE A 28 -3.65 -1.74 8.02
CA ILE A 28 -2.20 -1.80 7.95
C ILE A 28 -1.58 -0.42 8.11
N ASP A 29 -0.52 -0.34 8.91
CA ASP A 29 0.36 0.83 8.95
C ASP A 29 1.33 0.80 7.75
N ALA A 30 0.79 1.18 6.58
CA ALA A 30 1.56 1.18 5.34
C ALA A 30 2.72 2.19 5.36
N ILE A 31 2.55 3.32 6.07
CA ILE A 31 3.59 4.35 6.19
C ILE A 31 4.76 3.80 7.02
N GLY A 32 4.50 3.24 8.21
CA GLY A 32 5.56 2.68 9.04
C GLY A 32 6.31 1.53 8.39
N LEU A 33 5.63 0.69 7.59
CA LEU A 33 6.30 -0.35 6.79
C LEU A 33 7.15 0.22 5.65
N ALA A 34 6.67 1.27 4.98
CA ALA A 34 7.41 1.95 3.93
C ALA A 34 8.66 2.67 4.48
N GLU A 35 8.56 3.30 5.64
CA GLU A 35 9.70 3.89 6.35
C GLU A 35 10.76 2.86 6.69
N LYS A 36 10.36 1.67 7.16
CA LYS A 36 11.27 0.52 7.37
C LYS A 36 11.90 -0.02 6.07
N SER A 37 11.43 0.42 4.91
CA SER A 37 12.02 0.11 3.60
C SER A 37 12.98 1.21 3.12
N GLY A 38 12.98 2.37 3.77
CA GLY A 38 13.85 3.51 3.48
C GLY A 38 13.11 4.77 3.01
N THR A 39 11.80 4.73 2.77
CA THR A 39 11.02 5.94 2.47
C THR A 39 9.53 5.76 2.72
N SER A 40 8.91 6.72 3.41
CA SER A 40 7.45 6.78 3.58
C SER A 40 6.69 6.92 2.25
N ARG A 41 7.35 7.38 1.18
CA ARG A 41 6.75 7.56 -0.15
C ARG A 41 6.33 6.24 -0.82
N ALA A 42 6.85 5.10 -0.34
CA ALA A 42 6.53 3.78 -0.88
C ALA A 42 5.31 3.12 -0.19
N ALA A 43 4.54 3.85 0.62
CA ALA A 43 3.36 3.32 1.31
C ALA A 43 2.31 2.74 0.35
N ASN A 44 2.17 3.32 -0.85
CA ASN A 44 1.32 2.75 -1.90
C ASN A 44 1.80 1.37 -2.36
N VAL A 45 3.10 1.15 -2.48
CA VAL A 45 3.67 -0.14 -2.89
C VAL A 45 3.56 -1.19 -1.79
N VAL A 46 3.64 -0.80 -0.51
CA VAL A 46 3.27 -1.68 0.62
C VAL A 46 1.83 -2.18 0.47
N MET A 47 0.88 -1.27 0.21
CA MET A 47 -0.52 -1.65 0.01
C MET A 47 -0.73 -2.59 -1.19
N LEU A 48 0.05 -2.42 -2.28
CA LEU A 48 0.03 -3.35 -3.42
C LEU A 48 0.53 -4.74 -3.01
N GLY A 49 1.56 -4.84 -2.18
CA GLY A 49 2.04 -6.12 -1.65
C GLY A 49 0.96 -6.88 -0.88
N VAL A 50 0.20 -6.17 -0.03
CA VAL A 50 -0.94 -6.77 0.69
C VAL A 50 -2.01 -7.27 -0.29
N LEU A 51 -2.36 -6.42 -1.27
CA LEU A 51 -3.40 -6.69 -2.26
C LEU A 51 -3.06 -7.87 -3.18
N ALA A 52 -1.77 -8.11 -3.46
CA ALA A 52 -1.32 -9.14 -4.40
C ALA A 52 -1.87 -10.55 -4.10
N HIS A 53 -2.11 -10.89 -2.82
CA HIS A 53 -2.73 -12.17 -2.44
C HIS A 53 -4.16 -12.36 -2.91
N SER A 54 -4.84 -11.26 -3.25
CA SER A 54 -6.25 -11.25 -3.66
C SER A 54 -6.44 -11.13 -5.16
N LEU A 55 -5.34 -11.02 -5.93
CA LEU A 55 -5.36 -10.86 -7.38
C LEU A 55 -4.67 -12.04 -8.08
N PRO A 56 -5.11 -12.43 -9.28
CA PRO A 56 -4.60 -13.60 -9.99
C PRO A 56 -3.30 -13.30 -10.76
N PHE A 57 -2.34 -12.64 -10.10
CA PHE A 57 -1.04 -12.31 -10.68
C PHE A 57 0.07 -12.99 -9.90
N SER A 58 1.12 -13.43 -10.59
CA SER A 58 2.26 -14.04 -9.93
C SER A 58 3.10 -12.97 -9.22
N HIS A 59 3.88 -13.40 -8.23
CA HIS A 59 4.86 -12.53 -7.57
C HIS A 59 5.85 -11.90 -8.58
N GLU A 60 6.27 -12.68 -9.58
CA GLU A 60 7.18 -12.23 -10.64
C GLU A 60 6.57 -11.11 -11.50
N ASP A 61 5.26 -11.18 -11.79
CA ASP A 61 4.55 -10.13 -12.53
C ASP A 61 4.58 -8.80 -11.76
N TRP A 62 4.40 -8.85 -10.43
CA TRP A 62 4.51 -7.66 -9.58
C TRP A 62 5.92 -7.09 -9.57
N MET A 63 6.95 -7.94 -9.44
CA MET A 63 8.34 -7.50 -9.47
C MET A 63 8.68 -6.79 -10.79
N LYS A 64 8.28 -7.38 -11.92
CA LYS A 64 8.45 -6.77 -13.25
C LYS A 64 7.71 -5.45 -13.37
N ALA A 65 6.47 -5.38 -12.88
CA ALA A 65 5.68 -4.15 -12.92
C ALA A 65 6.36 -3.01 -12.13
N ILE A 66 6.96 -3.31 -10.98
CA ILE A 66 7.72 -2.33 -10.19
C ILE A 66 8.93 -1.84 -10.98
N GLU A 67 9.72 -2.74 -11.58
CA GLU A 67 10.89 -2.36 -12.37
C GLU A 67 10.55 -1.47 -13.58
N LEU A 68 9.41 -1.74 -14.24
CA LEU A 68 8.98 -0.98 -15.42
C LEU A 68 8.42 0.41 -15.09
N ASN A 69 7.81 0.59 -13.93
CA ASN A 69 7.08 1.83 -13.59
C ASN A 69 7.83 2.72 -12.59
N VAL A 70 8.82 2.19 -11.87
CA VAL A 70 9.58 2.94 -10.87
C VAL A 70 10.89 3.43 -11.48
N LYS A 71 11.26 4.69 -11.18
CA LYS A 71 12.56 5.23 -11.63
C LYS A 71 13.71 4.35 -11.11
N PRO A 72 14.77 4.09 -11.90
CA PRO A 72 15.83 3.15 -11.53
C PRO A 72 16.39 3.33 -10.12
N LYS A 73 16.60 4.58 -9.68
CA LYS A 73 17.10 4.93 -8.34
C LYS A 73 16.21 4.43 -7.18
N PHE A 74 14.93 4.17 -7.42
CA PHE A 74 13.96 3.81 -6.39
C PHE A 74 13.42 2.38 -6.53
N ILE A 75 13.92 1.58 -7.47
CA ILE A 75 13.42 0.22 -7.70
C ILE A 75 13.58 -0.63 -6.43
N GLU A 76 14.78 -0.68 -5.85
CA GLU A 76 15.07 -1.54 -4.69
C GLU A 76 14.25 -1.21 -3.43
N VAL A 77 14.04 0.08 -3.16
CA VAL A 77 13.18 0.51 -2.03
C VAL A 77 11.71 0.13 -2.27
N ASN A 78 11.22 0.23 -3.50
CA ASN A 78 9.85 -0.15 -3.82
C ASN A 78 9.67 -1.67 -3.83
N LYS A 79 10.63 -2.45 -4.31
CA LYS A 79 10.62 -3.92 -4.16
C LYS A 79 10.58 -4.32 -2.69
N THR A 80 11.45 -3.74 -1.87
CA THR A 80 11.46 -4.02 -0.41
C THR A 80 10.13 -3.64 0.25
N ALA A 81 9.55 -2.51 -0.13
CA ALA A 81 8.23 -2.09 0.36
C ALA A 81 7.13 -3.07 -0.06
N PHE A 82 7.16 -3.53 -1.32
CA PHE A 82 6.23 -4.56 -1.81
C PHE A 82 6.37 -5.83 -0.99
N GLU A 83 7.59 -6.34 -0.79
CA GLU A 83 7.83 -7.56 -0.02
C GLU A 83 7.33 -7.45 1.42
N LYS A 84 7.51 -6.30 2.08
CA LYS A 84 6.96 -6.09 3.43
C LYS A 84 5.43 -6.13 3.45
N GLY A 85 4.79 -5.58 2.42
CA GLY A 85 3.34 -5.70 2.22
C GLY A 85 2.91 -7.13 1.89
N TYR A 86 3.67 -7.83 1.07
CA TYR A 86 3.41 -9.22 0.67
C TYR A 86 3.64 -10.22 1.82
N ALA A 87 4.56 -9.93 2.72
CA ALA A 87 4.74 -10.73 3.94
C ALA A 87 3.71 -10.41 5.03
N PHE A 88 2.92 -9.33 4.86
CA PHE A 88 1.92 -8.93 5.84
C PHE A 88 0.73 -9.90 5.82
N LYS A 89 0.48 -10.53 6.97
CA LYS A 89 -0.68 -11.38 7.18
C LYS A 89 -1.80 -10.54 7.76
N ALA A 90 -2.86 -10.38 6.97
CA ALA A 90 -4.13 -9.77 7.36
C ALA A 90 -4.89 -10.65 8.37
#